data_AF-A0AAD1TSN8-F1
#
_entry.id   AF-A0AAD1TSN8-F1
#
_cell.length_a   1.000
_cell.length_b   1.000
_cell.length_c   1.000
_cell.angle_alpha   90.00
_cell.angle_beta   90.00
_cell.angle_gamma   90.00
#
_symmetry.space_group_name_H-M   'P 1'
#
loop_
_entity.id
_entity.type
_entity.pdbx_description
1 polymer ?
#
loop_
_entity_poly.entity_id
_entity_poly.type
_entity_poly.pdbx_seq_one_letter_code
_entity_poly.pdbx_strand_id
1 'polypeptide(L)'
;MTNSPMTALNKQALREAAEKAIGAHERLSIMPSDDIFDISLHEGTQLDADITDLNAFNEAANPATVLALLDELEAAEKRIAEHNFENRLLANADRDIKALRQRIAELEAGTVAVKQFGDFQIVHYGGSEDYAKGYIDCQNNYNKALAAAGIGVKGE
;
A
#
# COMPACT_ATOMS: atom_id res chain seq x y z
N MET A 1 5.18 17.78 -27.77
CA MET A 1 4.11 16.94 -28.34
C MET A 1 2.95 17.01 -27.37
N THR A 2 1.87 17.66 -27.79
CA THR A 2 0.69 17.93 -27.00
C THR A 2 -0.09 16.64 -26.82
N ASN A 3 -0.14 16.11 -25.58
CA ASN A 3 -1.13 15.10 -25.21
C ASN A 3 -2.50 15.77 -25.30
N SER A 4 -3.14 15.64 -26.47
CA SER A 4 -4.57 15.85 -26.57
C SER A 4 -5.25 14.92 -25.55
N PRO A 5 -6.18 15.41 -24.72
CA PRO A 5 -6.89 14.54 -23.80
C PRO A 5 -7.62 13.49 -24.64
N MET A 6 -7.29 12.21 -24.46
CA MET A 6 -8.08 11.13 -25.04
C MET A 6 -9.53 11.35 -24.65
N THR A 7 -10.41 11.49 -25.64
CA THR A 7 -11.85 11.39 -25.45
C THR A 7 -12.10 10.14 -24.62
N ALA A 8 -12.77 10.26 -23.48
CA ALA A 8 -12.97 9.12 -22.58
C ALA A 8 -13.60 7.96 -23.35
N LEU A 9 -12.87 6.85 -23.47
CA LEU A 9 -13.33 5.69 -24.22
C LEU A 9 -14.61 5.14 -23.57
N ASN A 10 -15.65 4.93 -24.36
CA ASN A 10 -16.87 4.29 -23.87
C ASN A 10 -16.67 2.77 -23.76
N LYS A 11 -16.03 2.35 -22.66
CA LYS A 11 -15.71 0.94 -22.39
C LYS A 11 -16.94 0.05 -22.25
N GLN A 12 -18.04 0.60 -21.75
CA GLN A 12 -19.27 -0.15 -21.54
C GLN A 12 -19.95 -0.45 -22.88
N ALA A 13 -20.05 0.53 -23.78
CA ALA A 13 -20.58 0.30 -25.13
C ALA A 13 -19.70 -0.66 -25.93
N LEU A 14 -18.37 -0.56 -25.80
CA LEU A 14 -17.45 -1.50 -26.45
C LEU A 14 -17.64 -2.93 -25.94
N ARG A 15 -17.86 -3.10 -24.62
CA ARG A 15 -18.14 -4.42 -24.02
C ARG A 15 -19.45 -5.00 -24.54
N GLU A 16 -20.52 -4.20 -24.57
CA GLU A 16 -21.83 -4.63 -25.06
C GLU A 16 -21.77 -5.03 -26.54
N ALA A 17 -21.07 -4.26 -27.37
CA ALA A 17 -20.84 -4.60 -28.78
C ALA A 17 -20.04 -5.91 -28.93
N ALA A 18 -19.00 -6.10 -28.11
CA ALA A 18 -18.20 -7.33 -28.11
C ALA A 18 -19.04 -8.56 -27.71
N GLU A 19 -19.86 -8.46 -26.66
CA GLU A 19 -20.71 -9.56 -26.18
C GLU A 19 -21.73 -9.99 -27.25
N LYS A 20 -22.37 -9.04 -27.94
CA LYS A 20 -23.27 -9.33 -29.05
C LYS A 20 -22.54 -9.97 -30.23
N ALA A 21 -21.38 -9.43 -30.59
CA ALA A 21 -20.53 -9.96 -31.66
C ALA A 21 -20.05 -11.39 -31.37
N ILE A 22 -19.77 -11.74 -30.11
CA ILE A 22 -19.45 -13.13 -29.71
C ILE A 22 -20.61 -14.06 -30.07
N GLY A 23 -21.84 -13.72 -29.65
CA GLY A 23 -23.01 -14.55 -29.94
C GLY A 23 -23.31 -14.66 -31.44
N ALA A 24 -23.14 -13.57 -32.19
CA ALA A 24 -23.28 -13.56 -33.65
C ALA A 24 -22.20 -14.43 -34.33
N HIS A 25 -20.94 -14.29 -33.91
CA HIS A 25 -19.83 -15.08 -34.43
C HIS A 25 -20.03 -16.58 -34.21
N GLU A 26 -20.47 -17.00 -33.02
CA GLU A 26 -20.75 -18.40 -32.70
C GLU A 26 -21.81 -19.00 -33.63
N ARG A 27 -22.90 -18.27 -33.91
CA ARG A 27 -23.96 -18.73 -34.81
C ARG A 27 -23.49 -18.85 -36.26
N LEU A 28 -22.78 -17.84 -36.75
CA LEU A 28 -22.27 -17.80 -38.12
C LEU A 28 -21.15 -18.81 -38.36
N SER A 29 -20.30 -19.09 -37.36
CA SER A 29 -19.19 -20.03 -37.48
C SER A 29 -19.62 -21.49 -37.68
N ILE A 30 -20.89 -21.82 -37.43
CA ILE A 30 -21.45 -23.17 -37.60
C ILE A 30 -22.07 -23.34 -39.01
N MET A 31 -22.20 -22.26 -39.78
CA MET A 31 -22.77 -22.33 -41.13
C MET A 31 -21.77 -23.01 -42.11
N PRO A 32 -22.27 -23.85 -43.04
CA PRO A 32 -21.42 -24.53 -44.01
C PRO A 32 -20.77 -23.53 -44.98
N SER A 33 -19.45 -23.65 -45.18
CA SER A 33 -18.65 -22.70 -45.97
C SER A 33 -18.76 -22.86 -47.50
N ASP A 34 -19.37 -23.94 -47.99
CA ASP A 34 -19.29 -24.36 -49.40
C ASP A 34 -20.47 -23.88 -50.28
N ASP A 35 -21.49 -23.25 -49.70
CA ASP A 35 -22.58 -22.63 -50.48
C ASP A 35 -22.26 -21.16 -50.76
N ILE A 36 -22.42 -20.73 -52.02
CA ILE A 36 -22.41 -19.31 -52.37
C ILE A 36 -23.55 -18.64 -51.58
N PHE A 37 -23.17 -17.88 -50.56
CA PHE A 37 -24.12 -17.19 -49.69
C PHE A 37 -24.80 -16.05 -50.45
N ASP A 38 -26.03 -16.28 -50.90
CA ASP A 38 -26.87 -15.23 -51.48
C ASP A 38 -27.52 -14.41 -50.34
N ILE A 39 -26.89 -13.28 -50.05
CA ILE A 39 -27.31 -12.34 -48.99
C ILE A 39 -28.70 -11.77 -49.30
N SER A 40 -29.12 -11.69 -50.57
CA SER A 40 -30.42 -11.13 -50.95
C SER A 40 -31.61 -12.01 -50.55
N LEU A 41 -31.38 -13.30 -50.29
CA LEU A 41 -32.41 -14.26 -49.88
C LEU A 41 -32.68 -14.28 -48.38
N HIS A 42 -31.86 -13.56 -47.59
CA HIS A 42 -31.87 -13.62 -46.12
C HIS A 42 -32.21 -12.27 -45.48
N GLU A 43 -32.68 -11.30 -46.28
CA GLU A 43 -33.08 -9.98 -45.81
C GLU A 43 -34.24 -10.07 -44.79
N GLY A 44 -34.04 -9.53 -43.59
CA GLY A 44 -34.96 -9.61 -42.44
C GLY A 44 -34.81 -10.86 -41.56
N THR A 45 -33.74 -11.65 -41.71
CA THR A 45 -33.51 -12.86 -40.90
C THR A 45 -32.55 -12.63 -39.72
N GLN A 46 -32.36 -13.64 -38.87
CA GLN A 46 -31.35 -13.64 -37.81
C GLN A 46 -29.92 -13.39 -38.36
N LEU A 47 -29.67 -13.74 -39.62
CA LEU A 47 -28.39 -13.50 -40.30
C LEU A 47 -28.04 -12.01 -40.37
N ASP A 48 -29.02 -11.16 -40.72
CA ASP A 48 -28.81 -9.71 -40.82
C ASP A 48 -28.52 -9.09 -39.46
N ALA A 49 -29.19 -9.58 -38.42
CA ALA A 49 -28.92 -9.16 -37.05
C ALA A 49 -27.49 -9.53 -36.64
N ASP A 50 -27.04 -10.74 -36.97
CA ASP A 50 -25.70 -11.23 -36.63
C ASP A 50 -24.60 -10.45 -37.38
N ILE A 51 -24.80 -10.16 -38.68
CA ILE A 51 -23.90 -9.32 -39.47
C ILE A 51 -23.88 -7.88 -38.92
N THR A 52 -25.03 -7.35 -38.51
CA THR A 52 -25.13 -6.02 -37.91
C THR A 52 -24.36 -5.94 -36.60
N ASP A 53 -24.50 -6.92 -35.72
CA ASP A 53 -23.79 -6.99 -34.44
C ASP A 53 -22.26 -7.11 -34.64
N LEU A 54 -21.80 -7.90 -35.62
CA LEU A 54 -20.37 -7.99 -35.98
C LEU A 54 -19.81 -6.68 -36.53
N ASN A 55 -20.54 -6.02 -37.43
CA ASN A 55 -20.12 -4.73 -37.99
C ASN A 55 -20.09 -3.65 -36.91
N ALA A 56 -21.08 -3.61 -36.02
CA ALA A 56 -21.12 -2.69 -34.90
C ALA A 56 -19.91 -2.86 -33.97
N PHE A 57 -19.49 -4.10 -33.69
CA PHE A 57 -18.26 -4.35 -32.95
C PHE A 57 -17.01 -3.92 -33.73
N ASN A 58 -16.91 -4.20 -35.03
CA ASN A 58 -15.76 -3.81 -35.85
C ASN A 58 -15.60 -2.28 -35.94
N GLU A 59 -16.71 -1.53 -36.00
CA GLU A 59 -16.71 -0.07 -35.93
C GLU A 59 -16.30 0.43 -34.53
N ALA A 60 -16.81 -0.19 -33.47
CA ALA A 60 -16.48 0.18 -32.10
C ALA A 60 -15.02 -0.14 -31.74
N ALA A 61 -14.53 -1.31 -32.15
CA ALA A 61 -13.18 -1.84 -31.94
C ALA A 61 -12.21 -1.45 -33.07
N ASN A 62 -12.43 -0.28 -33.68
CA ASN A 62 -11.54 0.25 -34.71
C ASN A 62 -10.10 0.45 -34.19
N PRO A 63 -9.11 0.64 -35.08
CA PRO A 63 -7.71 0.78 -34.68
C PRO A 63 -7.45 1.90 -33.65
N ALA A 64 -8.19 3.02 -33.71
CA ALA A 64 -8.03 4.10 -32.73
C ALA A 64 -8.52 3.69 -31.34
N THR A 65 -9.64 2.96 -31.25
CA THR A 65 -10.13 2.39 -29.99
C THR A 65 -9.14 1.37 -29.40
N VAL A 66 -8.56 0.51 -30.24
CA VAL A 66 -7.56 -0.48 -29.79
C VAL A 66 -6.31 0.20 -29.25
N LEU A 67 -5.81 1.23 -29.95
CA LEU A 67 -4.66 2.01 -29.47
C LEU A 67 -4.98 2.72 -28.15
N ALA A 68 -6.15 3.32 -28.02
CA ALA A 68 -6.57 3.96 -26.77
C ALA A 68 -6.64 2.96 -25.59
N LEU A 69 -7.11 1.73 -25.82
CA LEU A 69 -7.11 0.67 -24.80
C LEU A 69 -5.69 0.27 -24.38
N LEU A 70 -4.76 0.18 -25.33
CA LEU A 70 -3.35 -0.14 -25.06
C LEU A 70 -2.69 0.99 -24.27
N ASP A 71 -2.88 2.25 -24.67
CA ASP A 71 -2.36 3.42 -23.96
C ASP A 71 -2.88 3.48 -22.50
N GLU A 72 -4.17 3.22 -22.28
CA GLU A 72 -4.75 3.17 -20.93
C GLU A 72 -4.21 2.00 -20.09
N LEU A 73 -3.97 0.84 -20.72
CA LEU A 73 -3.41 -0.34 -20.07
C LEU A 73 -1.96 -0.07 -19.62
N GLU A 74 -1.11 0.43 -20.53
CA GLU A 74 0.28 0.79 -20.22
C GLU A 74 0.35 1.85 -19.11
N ALA A 75 -0.53 2.85 -19.15
CA ALA A 75 -0.63 3.86 -18.09
C ALA A 75 -1.11 3.27 -16.75
N ALA A 76 -1.98 2.27 -16.75
CA ALA A 76 -2.40 1.56 -15.54
C ALA A 76 -1.27 0.70 -14.96
N GLU A 77 -0.55 -0.04 -15.80
CA GLU A 77 0.60 -0.85 -15.41
C GLU A 77 1.71 -0.01 -14.79
N LYS A 78 2.01 1.15 -15.41
CA LYS A 78 2.99 2.09 -14.87
C LYS A 78 2.60 2.59 -13.48
N ARG A 79 1.34 2.99 -13.28
CA ARG A 79 0.83 3.42 -11.95
C ARG A 79 0.90 2.30 -10.92
N ILE A 80 0.59 1.06 -11.30
CA ILE A 80 0.71 -0.11 -10.41
C ILE A 80 2.16 -0.33 -10.02
N ALA A 81 3.10 -0.22 -10.96
CA ALA A 81 4.53 -0.35 -10.67
C ALA A 81 5.04 0.73 -9.71
N GLU A 82 4.63 1.99 -9.92
CA GLU A 82 4.94 3.12 -9.04
C GLU A 82 4.38 2.91 -7.62
N HIS A 83 3.09 2.57 -7.50
CA HIS A 83 2.49 2.28 -6.19
C HIS A 83 3.13 1.07 -5.49
N ASN A 84 3.49 0.03 -6.24
CA ASN A 84 4.18 -1.13 -5.66
C ASN A 84 5.57 -0.76 -5.14
N PHE A 85 6.27 0.16 -5.83
CA PHE A 85 7.54 0.69 -5.36
C PHE A 85 7.35 1.51 -4.08
N GLU A 86 6.40 2.43 -4.04
CA GLU A 86 6.05 3.23 -2.86
C GLU A 86 5.67 2.34 -1.66
N ASN A 87 4.83 1.33 -1.87
CA ASN A 87 4.43 0.39 -0.82
C ASN A 87 5.61 -0.36 -0.21
N ARG A 88 6.63 -0.70 -1.02
CA ARG A 88 7.86 -1.33 -0.51
C ARG A 88 8.67 -0.35 0.35
N LEU A 89 8.76 0.92 -0.04
CA LEU A 89 9.44 1.94 0.74
C LEU A 89 8.72 2.16 2.08
N LEU A 90 7.40 2.24 2.08
CA LEU A 90 6.59 2.37 3.30
C LEU A 90 6.79 1.16 4.22
N ALA A 91 6.76 -0.06 3.69
CA ALA A 91 7.00 -1.27 4.49
C ALA A 91 8.41 -1.32 5.11
N ASN A 92 9.41 -0.73 4.45
CA ASN A 92 10.75 -0.58 5.03
C ASN A 92 10.74 0.47 6.15
N ALA A 93 10.14 1.64 5.90
CA ALA A 93 10.03 2.70 6.89
C ALA A 93 9.28 2.24 8.15
N ASP A 94 8.22 1.43 8.02
CA ASP A 94 7.48 0.88 9.16
C ASP A 94 8.35 -0.06 10.00
N ARG A 95 9.23 -0.85 9.37
CA ARG A 95 10.19 -1.69 10.10
C ARG A 95 11.18 -0.84 10.89
N ASP A 96 11.71 0.21 10.27
CA ASP A 96 12.66 1.12 10.92
C ASP A 96 12.01 1.88 12.07
N ILE A 97 10.79 2.41 11.87
CA ILE A 97 10.01 3.07 12.92
C ILE A 97 9.76 2.12 14.09
N LYS A 98 9.42 0.87 13.83
CA LYS A 98 9.23 -0.13 14.88
C LYS A 98 10.52 -0.38 15.66
N ALA A 99 11.65 -0.53 14.98
CA ALA A 99 12.95 -0.71 15.61
C ALA A 99 13.36 0.52 16.45
N LEU A 100 13.14 1.72 15.94
CA LEU A 100 13.41 2.97 16.65
C LEU A 100 12.53 3.12 17.89
N ARG A 101 11.22 2.81 17.79
CA ARG A 101 10.31 2.82 18.95
C ARG A 101 10.76 1.84 20.03
N GLN A 102 11.17 0.63 19.62
CA GLN A 102 11.72 -0.35 20.56
C GLN A 102 12.99 0.18 21.24
N ARG A 103 13.89 0.81 20.48
CA ARG A 103 15.13 1.38 21.02
C ARG A 103 14.86 2.54 21.99
N ILE A 104 13.88 3.39 21.69
CA ILE A 104 13.45 4.47 22.58
C ILE A 104 12.94 3.88 23.89
N ALA A 105 12.05 2.88 23.83
CA ALA A 105 11.52 2.22 25.03
C ALA A 105 12.62 1.58 25.89
N GLU A 106 13.65 0.96 25.27
CA GLU A 106 14.80 0.41 25.98
C GLU A 106 15.62 1.49 26.70
N LEU A 107 15.84 2.64 26.04
CA LEU A 107 16.59 3.76 26.62
C LEU A 107 15.81 4.43 27.76
N GLU A 108 14.50 4.60 27.59
CA GLU A 108 13.60 5.13 28.62
C GLU A 108 13.46 4.18 29.83
N ALA A 109 13.63 2.87 29.62
CA ALA A 109 13.65 1.88 30.70
C ALA A 109 15.02 1.76 31.41
N GLY A 110 15.98 2.64 31.10
CA GLY A 110 17.33 2.61 31.67
C GLY A 110 17.32 2.74 33.21
N THR A 111 17.94 1.77 33.89
CA THR A 111 18.12 1.82 35.35
C THR A 111 19.59 1.63 35.74
N VAL A 112 20.02 2.33 36.79
CA VAL A 112 21.32 2.11 37.43
C VAL A 112 21.15 1.46 38.80
N ALA A 113 22.06 0.56 39.15
CA ALA A 113 22.15 -0.01 40.49
C ALA A 113 23.14 0.83 41.30
N VAL A 114 22.65 1.44 42.38
CA VAL A 114 23.47 2.30 43.25
C VAL A 114 23.13 1.93 44.68
N LYS A 115 24.14 1.43 45.40
CA LYS A 115 24.02 1.10 46.81
C LYS A 115 23.54 2.32 47.60
N GLN A 116 22.43 2.15 48.32
CA GLN A 116 21.86 3.21 49.14
C GLN A 116 22.16 2.89 50.60
N PHE A 117 22.65 3.88 51.35
CA PHE A 117 22.84 3.72 52.78
C PHE A 117 21.72 4.44 53.53
N GLY A 118 21.29 3.87 54.65
CA GLY A 118 20.44 4.56 55.61
C GLY A 118 21.27 5.24 56.71
N ASP A 119 20.69 6.25 57.36
CA ASP A 119 21.34 7.00 58.45
C ASP A 119 21.99 6.09 59.50
N PHE A 120 21.24 5.07 59.94
CA PHE A 120 21.71 4.09 60.93
C PHE A 120 22.98 3.38 60.46
N GLN A 121 23.04 2.93 59.20
CA GLN A 121 24.22 2.23 58.68
C GLN A 121 25.44 3.14 58.67
N ILE A 122 25.27 4.40 58.27
CA ILE A 122 26.37 5.37 58.15
C ILE A 122 26.97 5.69 59.52
N VAL A 123 26.11 5.92 60.52
CA VAL A 123 26.57 6.15 61.90
C VAL A 123 27.28 4.92 62.46
N HIS A 124 26.77 3.71 62.18
CA HIS A 124 27.39 2.45 62.61
C HIS A 124 28.74 2.14 61.92
N TYR A 125 29.05 2.79 60.79
CA TYR A 125 30.38 2.76 60.17
C TYR A 125 31.37 3.78 60.75
N GLY A 126 31.00 4.46 61.85
CA GLY A 126 31.86 5.44 62.52
C GLY A 126 31.66 6.88 62.04
N GLY A 127 30.63 7.15 61.23
CA GLY A 127 30.22 8.51 60.88
C GLY A 127 29.52 9.21 62.05
N SER A 128 29.63 10.54 62.13
CA SER A 128 28.80 11.33 63.04
C SER A 128 27.36 11.44 62.51
N GLU A 129 26.40 11.78 63.38
CA GLU A 129 25.01 12.06 62.95
C GLU A 129 24.94 13.17 61.91
N ASP A 130 25.75 14.23 62.05
CA ASP A 130 25.79 15.34 61.10
C ASP A 130 26.37 14.91 59.75
N TYR A 131 27.37 14.02 59.76
CA TYR A 131 27.91 13.44 58.53
C TYR A 131 26.85 12.55 57.84
N ALA A 132 26.11 11.74 58.59
CA ALA A 132 25.06 10.88 58.04
C ALA A 132 23.98 11.68 57.32
N LYS A 133 23.47 12.76 57.93
CA LYS A 133 22.49 13.66 57.30
C LYS A 133 23.00 14.25 55.99
N GLY A 134 24.24 14.78 55.99
CA GLY A 134 24.84 15.34 54.78
C GLY A 134 25.04 14.31 53.67
N TYR A 135 25.36 13.05 54.02
CA TYR A 135 25.45 11.95 53.06
C TYR A 135 24.09 11.61 52.45
N ILE A 136 23.04 11.50 53.26
CA ILE A 136 21.67 11.25 52.77
C ILE A 136 21.20 12.38 51.85
N ASP A 137 21.47 13.65 52.20
CA ASP A 137 21.14 14.79 51.34
C ASP A 137 21.84 14.70 49.98
N CYS A 138 23.11 14.30 49.96
CA CYS A 138 23.86 14.07 48.74
C CYS A 138 23.27 12.92 47.90
N GLN A 139 22.99 11.77 48.54
CA GLN A 139 22.39 10.60 47.90
C GLN A 139 21.03 10.95 47.27
N ASN A 140 20.19 11.70 47.99
CA ASN A 140 18.90 12.18 47.49
C ASN A 140 19.05 13.15 46.31
N ASN A 141 20.03 14.05 46.35
CA ASN A 141 20.29 14.99 45.26
C ASN A 141 20.78 14.29 43.99
N TYR A 142 21.66 13.29 44.12
CA TYR A 142 22.08 12.47 42.99
C TYR A 142 20.90 11.67 42.40
N ASN A 143 20.06 11.04 43.24
CA ASN A 143 18.87 10.32 42.77
C ASN A 143 17.87 11.24 42.03
N LYS A 144 17.70 12.49 42.50
CA LYS A 144 16.90 13.50 41.79
C LYS A 144 17.48 13.85 40.42
N ALA A 145 18.80 13.99 40.33
CA ALA A 145 19.47 14.29 39.07
C ALA A 145 19.31 13.12 38.06
N LEU A 146 19.42 11.88 38.53
CA LEU A 146 19.16 10.70 37.70
C LEU A 146 17.70 10.63 37.23
N ALA A 147 16.74 10.86 38.14
CA ALA A 147 15.32 10.87 37.79
C ALA A 147 15.00 11.99 36.77
N ALA A 148 15.58 13.17 36.92
CA ALA A 148 15.45 14.27 35.96
C ALA A 148 16.06 13.92 34.58
N ALA A 149 17.05 13.03 34.55
CA ALA A 149 17.62 12.47 33.33
C ALA A 149 16.83 11.27 32.77
N GLY A 150 15.70 10.89 33.38
CA GLY A 150 14.89 9.73 32.98
C GLY A 150 15.47 8.37 33.38
N ILE A 151 16.47 8.34 34.28
CA ILE A 151 17.15 7.12 34.72
C ILE A 151 16.54 6.66 36.05
N GLY A 152 16.07 5.41 36.09
CA GLY A 152 15.62 4.79 37.35
C GLY A 152 16.78 4.37 38.25
N VAL A 153 16.60 4.46 39.56
CA VAL A 153 17.58 3.97 40.56
C VAL A 153 17.04 2.72 41.24
N LYS A 154 17.82 1.63 41.22
CA LYS A 154 17.56 0.44 42.03
C LYS A 154 18.46 0.49 43.26
N GLY A 155 17.87 0.38 44.44
CA GLY A 155 18.61 0.20 45.68
C GLY A 155 19.15 -1.23 45.78
N GLU A 156 20.43 -1.37 46.07
CA GLU A 156 21.06 -2.62 46.55
C GLU A 156 21.32 -2.54 48.06
#